data_AF-A0A821M070-F1
#
_entry.id   AF-A0A821M070-F1
#
_cell.length_a   1.000
_cell.length_b   1.000
_cell.length_c   1.000
_cell.angle_alpha   90.00
_cell.angle_beta   90.00
_cell.angle_gamma   90.00
#
_symmetry.space_group_name_H-M   'P 1'
#
loop_
_entity.id
_entity.type
_entity.pdbx_description
1 polymer ?
#
loop_
_entity_poly.entity_id
_entity_poly.type
_entity_poly.pdbx_seq_one_letter_code
_entity_poly.pdbx_strand_id
1 'polypeptide(L)'
;MRKISRIRDNKKRQNLNSDLLQQLRNPQKQASKNYRDRKKVERINNKQSSSYKSHQSFGKTVKRVLQSLPKDIHKCVSVVHHIAQEFNIIPKTTSHHQREQHSLSIELKQLVMNFYSQDDISYHLREAHQLFLIEHDHTDA
;
A
#
# COMPACT_ATOMS: atom_id res chain seq x y z
N MET A 1 -8.09 -22.12 35.40
CA MET A 1 -9.06 -21.28 36.15
C MET A 1 -9.94 -20.33 35.32
N ARG A 2 -9.52 -19.77 34.16
CA ARG A 2 -10.32 -18.77 33.40
C ARG A 2 -11.67 -19.24 32.83
N LYS A 3 -11.87 -20.55 32.61
CA LYS A 3 -13.10 -21.09 31.99
C LYS A 3 -14.34 -20.98 32.89
N ILE A 4 -14.20 -21.20 34.20
CA ILE A 4 -15.31 -21.18 35.17
C ILE A 4 -15.83 -19.75 35.39
N SER A 5 -14.93 -18.77 35.44
CA SER A 5 -15.25 -17.34 35.52
C SER A 5 -16.08 -16.87 34.31
N ARG A 6 -15.68 -17.25 33.08
CA ARG A 6 -16.43 -16.90 31.86
C ARG A 6 -17.85 -17.48 31.84
N ILE A 7 -18.03 -18.72 32.28
CA ILE A 7 -19.34 -19.37 32.32
C ILE A 7 -20.25 -18.65 33.32
N ARG A 8 -19.74 -18.29 34.49
CA ARG A 8 -20.48 -17.56 35.52
C ARG A 8 -20.90 -16.17 35.04
N ASP A 9 -20.01 -15.45 34.36
CA ASP A 9 -20.30 -14.13 33.81
C ASP A 9 -21.30 -14.19 32.66
N ASN A 10 -21.21 -15.20 31.79
CA ASN A 10 -22.20 -15.39 30.73
C ASN A 10 -23.59 -15.71 31.30
N LYS A 11 -23.67 -16.57 32.32
CA LYS A 11 -24.94 -16.89 32.99
C LYS A 11 -25.56 -15.64 33.64
N LYS A 12 -24.75 -14.79 34.28
CA LYS A 12 -25.22 -13.49 34.82
C LYS A 12 -25.73 -12.55 33.72
N ARG A 13 -25.09 -12.54 32.55
CA ARG A 13 -25.43 -11.67 31.41
C ARG A 13 -26.68 -12.12 30.65
N GLN A 14 -27.03 -13.41 30.69
CA GLN A 14 -28.22 -13.94 30.03
C GLN A 14 -29.54 -13.45 30.67
N ASN A 15 -29.51 -13.06 31.94
CA ASN A 15 -30.71 -12.62 32.68
C ASN A 15 -30.86 -11.09 32.77
N LEU A 16 -30.03 -10.33 32.06
CA LEU A 16 -30.08 -8.86 32.08
C LEU A 16 -30.91 -8.32 30.92
N ASN A 17 -31.65 -7.24 31.17
CA ASN A 17 -32.30 -6.46 30.11
C ASN A 17 -31.27 -5.88 29.13
N SER A 18 -31.68 -5.65 27.88
CA SER A 18 -30.82 -5.19 26.79
C SER A 18 -30.07 -3.89 27.12
N ASP A 19 -30.72 -2.96 27.82
CA ASP A 19 -30.12 -1.68 28.23
C ASP A 19 -29.02 -1.85 29.28
N LEU A 20 -29.25 -2.68 30.29
CA LEU A 20 -28.23 -3.03 31.29
C LEU A 20 -27.05 -3.79 30.67
N LEU A 21 -27.32 -4.64 29.67
CA LEU A 21 -26.30 -5.29 28.86
C LEU A 21 -25.46 -4.28 28.07
N GLN A 22 -26.08 -3.25 27.50
CA GLN A 22 -25.37 -2.17 26.82
C GLN A 22 -24.52 -1.35 27.79
N GLN A 23 -25.06 -1.00 28.97
CA GLN A 23 -24.33 -0.27 30.01
C GLN A 23 -23.07 -1.01 30.48
N LEU A 24 -23.08 -2.35 30.50
CA LEU A 24 -21.88 -3.15 30.79
C LEU A 24 -20.91 -3.24 29.61
N ARG A 25 -21.42 -3.29 28.36
CA ARG A 25 -20.59 -3.41 27.15
C ARG A 25 -19.91 -2.09 26.77
N ASN A 26 -20.56 -0.95 27.01
CA ASN A 26 -20.11 0.36 26.55
C ASN A 26 -18.77 0.78 27.19
N PRO A 27 -18.54 0.65 28.51
CA PRO A 27 -17.24 0.94 29.12
C PRO A 27 -16.13 0.04 28.56
N GLN A 28 -16.43 -1.24 28.34
CA GLN A 28 -15.45 -2.21 27.83
C GLN A 28 -15.09 -1.92 26.36
N LYS A 29 -16.10 -1.56 25.54
CA LYS A 29 -15.91 -1.09 24.17
C LYS A 29 -15.10 0.21 24.13
N GLN A 30 -15.42 1.16 25.01
CA GLN A 30 -14.74 2.45 25.10
C GLN A 30 -13.28 2.28 25.54
N ALA A 31 -13.01 1.45 26.55
CA ALA A 31 -11.66 1.13 26.99
C ALA A 31 -10.83 0.47 25.87
N SER A 32 -11.42 -0.48 25.14
CA SER A 32 -10.78 -1.12 24.00
C SER A 32 -10.52 -0.14 22.84
N LYS A 33 -11.46 0.78 22.58
CA LYS A 33 -11.26 1.88 21.61
C LYS A 33 -10.11 2.79 22.05
N ASN A 34 -10.15 3.32 23.26
CA ASN A 34 -9.13 4.20 23.82
C ASN A 34 -7.73 3.54 23.80
N TYR A 35 -7.63 2.26 24.14
CA TYR A 35 -6.38 1.51 24.06
C TYR A 35 -5.85 1.42 22.61
N ARG A 36 -6.72 1.08 21.66
CA ARG A 36 -6.35 1.00 20.23
C ARG A 36 -5.92 2.37 19.69
N ASP A 37 -6.60 3.44 20.07
CA ASP A 37 -6.30 4.80 19.64
C ASP A 37 -4.96 5.27 20.22
N ARG A 38 -4.70 5.05 21.51
CA ARG A 38 -3.39 5.32 22.13
C ARG A 38 -2.26 4.57 21.42
N LYS A 39 -2.45 3.28 21.16
CA LYS A 39 -1.48 2.45 20.41
C LYS A 39 -1.28 2.92 18.96
N LYS A 40 -2.26 3.59 18.34
CA LYS A 40 -2.12 4.19 17.01
C LYS A 40 -1.24 5.44 17.09
N VAL A 41 -1.51 6.32 18.05
CA VAL A 41 -0.71 7.53 18.29
C VAL A 41 0.73 7.20 18.65
N GLU A 42 0.97 6.22 19.53
CA GLU A 42 2.32 5.72 19.86
C GLU A 42 3.09 5.26 18.62
N ARG A 43 2.40 4.61 17.66
CA ARG A 43 3.01 4.16 16.39
C ARG A 43 3.34 5.32 15.46
N ILE A 44 2.51 6.36 15.41
CA ILE A 44 2.76 7.56 14.59
C ILE A 44 3.93 8.36 15.17
N ASN A 45 4.03 8.45 16.50
CA ASN A 45 5.07 9.24 17.17
C ASN A 45 6.44 8.54 17.21
N ASN A 46 6.51 7.23 16.96
CA ASN A 46 7.76 6.49 16.95
C ASN A 46 8.50 6.67 15.61
N LYS A 47 9.24 7.79 15.50
CA LYS A 47 10.02 8.16 14.30
C LYS A 47 11.15 7.17 13.96
N GLN A 48 11.55 6.31 14.89
CA GLN A 48 12.57 5.27 14.69
C GLN A 48 12.01 3.91 14.26
N SER A 49 10.69 3.71 14.30
CA SER A 49 10.13 2.47 13.77
C SER A 49 10.11 2.57 12.25
N SER A 50 10.95 1.78 11.58
CA SER A 50 10.83 1.62 10.13
C SER A 50 9.38 1.28 9.79
N SER A 51 8.84 1.89 8.73
CA SER A 51 7.46 1.64 8.29
C SER A 51 7.19 0.15 8.05
N TYR A 52 8.25 -0.65 7.89
CA TYR A 52 8.21 -2.09 7.70
C TYR A 52 9.25 -2.77 8.60
N LYS A 53 8.79 -3.50 9.62
CA LYS A 53 9.66 -4.29 10.53
C LYS A 53 10.12 -5.61 9.89
N SER A 54 9.41 -6.09 8.87
CA SER A 54 9.72 -7.33 8.15
C SER A 54 9.18 -7.32 6.73
N HIS A 55 9.70 -8.19 5.86
CA HIS A 55 9.21 -8.37 4.49
C HIS A 55 7.70 -8.66 4.46
N GLN A 56 7.21 -9.52 5.37
CA GLN A 56 5.78 -9.84 5.47
C GLN A 56 4.94 -8.60 5.86
N SER A 57 5.49 -7.68 6.65
CA SER A 57 4.81 -6.42 7.00
C SER A 57 4.74 -5.44 5.81
N PHE A 58 5.78 -5.43 4.96
CA PHE A 58 5.79 -4.68 3.70
C PHE A 58 4.72 -5.23 2.74
N GLY A 59 4.74 -6.54 2.45
CA GLY A 59 3.76 -7.15 1.54
C GLY A 59 2.30 -6.97 2.00
N LYS A 60 2.02 -7.03 3.30
CA LYS A 60 0.70 -6.72 3.85
C LYS A 60 0.29 -5.26 3.62
N THR A 61 1.23 -4.34 3.66
CA THR A 61 0.96 -2.92 3.42
C THR A 61 0.73 -2.66 1.94
N VAL A 62 1.58 -3.20 1.06
CA VAL A 62 1.38 -3.15 -0.40
C VAL A 62 0.00 -3.69 -0.76
N LYS A 63 -0.40 -4.84 -0.22
CA LYS A 63 -1.73 -5.41 -0.48
C LYS A 63 -2.88 -4.50 -0.03
N ARG A 64 -2.75 -3.81 1.11
CA ARG A 64 -3.76 -2.84 1.57
C ARG A 64 -3.82 -1.60 0.69
N VAL A 65 -2.67 -1.09 0.26
CA VAL A 65 -2.59 0.05 -0.64
C VAL A 65 -3.26 -0.30 -1.97
N LEU A 66 -2.94 -1.46 -2.55
CA LEU A 66 -3.60 -1.95 -3.77
C LEU A 66 -5.13 -2.05 -3.62
N GLN A 67 -5.63 -2.50 -2.46
CA GLN A 67 -7.07 -2.57 -2.19
C GLN A 67 -7.73 -1.19 -2.01
N SER A 68 -6.97 -0.17 -1.58
CA SER A 68 -7.46 1.19 -1.43
C SER A 68 -7.44 2.01 -2.71
N LEU A 69 -6.69 1.56 -3.72
CA LEU A 69 -6.62 2.22 -5.01
C LEU A 69 -7.90 1.96 -5.85
N PRO A 70 -8.24 2.85 -6.78
CA PRO A 70 -9.31 2.60 -7.74
C PRO A 70 -9.10 1.28 -8.49
N LYS A 71 -10.19 0.53 -8.69
CA LYS A 71 -10.16 -0.72 -9.49
C LYS A 71 -9.94 -0.46 -10.99
N ASP A 72 -10.37 0.72 -11.44
CA ASP A 72 -10.17 1.20 -12.80
C ASP A 72 -8.69 1.54 -13.00
N ILE A 73 -8.07 0.93 -14.00
CA ILE A 73 -6.62 1.01 -14.28
C ILE A 73 -6.21 2.46 -14.54
N HIS A 74 -6.97 3.21 -15.33
CA HIS A 74 -6.61 4.59 -15.69
C HIS A 74 -6.62 5.50 -14.46
N LYS A 75 -7.59 5.32 -13.57
CA LYS A 75 -7.69 6.08 -12.30
C LYS A 75 -6.59 5.67 -11.33
N CYS A 76 -6.27 4.37 -11.27
CA CYS A 76 -5.16 3.86 -10.46
C CYS A 76 -3.82 4.49 -10.89
N VAL A 77 -3.51 4.44 -12.19
CA VAL A 77 -2.29 5.03 -12.75
C VAL A 77 -2.23 6.53 -12.47
N SER A 78 -3.33 7.26 -12.67
CA SER A 78 -3.39 8.70 -12.40
C SER A 78 -3.10 9.04 -10.93
N VAL A 79 -3.70 8.30 -9.99
CA VAL A 79 -3.47 8.49 -8.55
C VAL A 79 -2.02 8.15 -8.16
N VAL A 80 -1.49 7.03 -8.65
CA VAL A 80 -0.10 6.63 -8.38
C VAL A 80 0.89 7.66 -8.94
N HIS A 81 0.65 8.12 -10.17
CA HIS A 81 1.48 9.14 -10.82
C HIS A 81 1.45 10.46 -10.05
N HIS A 82 0.27 10.90 -9.60
CA HIS A 82 0.13 12.11 -8.78
C HIS A 82 0.91 12.00 -7.46
N ILE A 83 0.76 10.87 -6.75
CA ILE A 83 1.52 10.60 -5.52
C ILE A 83 3.03 10.61 -5.80
N ALA A 84 3.48 9.94 -6.86
CA ALA A 84 4.89 9.90 -7.23
C ALA A 84 5.47 11.29 -7.52
N GLN A 85 4.67 12.19 -8.09
CA GLN A 85 5.03 13.59 -8.30
C GLN A 85 5.10 14.39 -7.00
N GLU A 86 4.22 14.15 -6.02
CA GLU A 86 4.29 14.79 -4.71
C GLU A 86 5.57 14.42 -3.95
N PHE A 87 6.02 13.17 -4.09
CA PHE A 87 7.24 12.67 -3.47
C PHE A 87 8.50 12.92 -4.31
N ASN A 88 8.41 13.66 -5.41
CA ASN A 88 9.51 13.93 -6.36
C ASN A 88 10.21 12.64 -6.87
N ILE A 89 9.48 11.53 -6.94
CA ILE A 89 9.96 10.27 -7.55
C ILE A 89 9.92 10.42 -9.08
N ILE A 90 8.85 11.05 -9.57
CA ILE A 90 8.68 11.41 -10.98
C ILE A 90 8.65 12.94 -11.05
N PRO A 91 9.37 13.57 -11.98
CA PRO A 91 9.27 15.02 -12.17
C PRO A 91 7.83 15.42 -12.47
N LYS A 92 7.34 16.47 -11.80
CA LYS A 92 6.09 17.13 -12.15
C LYS A 92 6.19 17.51 -13.61
N THR A 93 5.24 17.08 -14.44
CA THR A 93 5.30 17.20 -15.91
C THR A 93 5.76 18.59 -16.30
N THR A 94 7.03 18.67 -16.66
CA THR A 94 7.63 19.88 -17.15
C THR A 94 7.26 20.04 -18.63
N SER A 95 7.33 21.29 -19.10
CA SER A 95 7.18 21.68 -20.52
C SER A 95 7.83 20.66 -21.46
N HIS A 96 7.26 20.46 -22.66
CA HIS A 96 7.75 19.52 -23.68
C HIS A 96 9.29 19.57 -23.86
N HIS A 97 9.86 20.77 -23.81
CA HIS A 97 11.30 21.00 -23.92
C HIS A 97 12.16 20.42 -22.79
N GLN A 98 11.63 20.30 -21.57
CA GLN A 98 12.35 19.71 -20.45
C GLN A 98 12.27 18.17 -20.45
N ARG A 99 11.25 17.58 -21.08
CA ARG A 99 11.18 16.12 -21.29
C ARG A 99 12.29 15.62 -22.20
N GLU A 100 12.60 16.35 -23.26
CA GLU A 100 13.69 16.03 -24.18
C GLU A 100 15.06 16.11 -23.49
N GLN A 101 15.26 17.12 -22.62
CA GLN A 101 16.49 17.30 -21.84
C GLN A 101 16.72 16.19 -20.80
N HIS A 102 15.65 15.58 -20.28
CA HIS A 102 15.74 14.46 -19.33
C HIS A 102 15.63 13.08 -19.99
N SER A 103 15.47 13.03 -21.31
CA SER A 103 15.48 11.75 -22.02
C SER A 103 16.91 11.18 -21.99
N LEU A 104 17.04 9.91 -21.60
CA LEU A 104 18.32 9.20 -21.68
C LEU A 104 18.84 9.29 -23.12
N SER A 105 20.14 9.53 -23.29
CA SER A 105 20.74 9.58 -24.62
C SER A 105 20.43 8.29 -25.37
N ILE A 106 20.23 8.40 -26.68
CA ILE A 106 19.90 7.26 -27.56
C ILE A 106 20.93 6.14 -27.38
N GLU A 107 22.20 6.50 -27.24
CA GLU A 107 23.31 5.59 -26.99
C GLU A 107 23.19 4.85 -25.65
N LEU A 108 22.81 5.54 -24.58
CA LEU A 108 22.60 4.91 -23.27
C LEU A 108 21.38 3.98 -23.27
N LYS A 109 20.31 4.34 -24.00
CA LYS A 109 19.14 3.47 -24.20
C LYS A 109 19.53 2.18 -24.94
N GLN A 110 20.33 2.31 -26.01
CA GLN A 110 20.83 1.16 -26.75
C GLN A 110 21.74 0.28 -25.89
N LEU A 111 22.59 0.88 -25.05
CA LEU A 111 23.47 0.14 -24.14
C LEU A 111 22.68 -0.63 -23.09
N VAL A 112 21.65 -0.03 -22.50
CA VAL A 112 20.73 -0.69 -21.55
C VAL A 112 19.99 -1.84 -22.23
N MET A 113 19.46 -1.61 -23.45
CA MET A 113 18.78 -2.65 -24.23
C MET A 113 19.72 -3.81 -24.54
N ASN A 114 20.95 -3.53 -24.98
CA ASN A 114 21.95 -4.55 -25.28
C ASN A 114 22.36 -5.34 -24.04
N PHE A 115 22.51 -4.67 -22.90
CA PHE A 115 22.81 -5.32 -21.61
C PHE A 115 21.73 -6.35 -21.23
N TYR A 116 20.45 -5.97 -21.28
CA TYR A 116 19.36 -6.89 -20.96
C TYR A 116 19.10 -7.95 -22.04
N SER A 117 19.49 -7.69 -23.29
CA SER A 117 19.43 -8.66 -24.38
C SER A 117 20.47 -9.77 -24.26
N GLN A 118 21.58 -9.50 -23.57
CA GLN A 118 22.70 -10.43 -23.36
C GLN A 118 22.69 -11.10 -21.98
N ASP A 119 21.83 -10.65 -21.07
CA ASP A 119 21.68 -11.24 -19.74
C ASP A 119 20.67 -12.40 -19.75
N ASP A 120 21.19 -13.62 -19.76
CA ASP A 120 20.41 -14.88 -19.77
C ASP A 120 19.46 -15.01 -18.56
N ILE A 121 19.76 -14.33 -17.45
CA ILE A 121 18.94 -14.31 -16.22
C ILE A 121 17.69 -13.43 -16.43
N SER A 122 17.87 -12.26 -17.06
CA SER A 122 16.79 -11.32 -17.36
C SER A 122 15.88 -11.80 -18.51
N TYR A 123 16.41 -12.62 -19.43
CA TYR A 123 15.62 -13.23 -20.50
C TYR A 123 14.46 -14.10 -19.98
N HIS A 124 14.59 -14.71 -18.79
CA HIS A 124 13.54 -15.50 -18.15
C HIS A 124 12.43 -14.64 -17.50
N LEU A 125 12.66 -13.34 -17.32
CA LEU A 125 11.66 -12.37 -16.83
C LEU A 125 10.79 -11.79 -17.95
N ARG A 126 10.80 -12.39 -19.15
CA ARG A 126 10.07 -11.92 -20.33
C ARG A 126 8.57 -11.66 -20.10
N GLU A 127 7.95 -12.37 -19.16
CA GLU A 127 6.55 -12.14 -18.75
C GLU A 127 6.34 -10.79 -18.03
N ALA A 128 7.37 -10.26 -17.35
CA ALA A 128 7.33 -8.94 -16.72
C ALA A 128 7.53 -7.79 -17.71
N HIS A 129 8.17 -8.05 -18.86
CA HIS A 129 8.39 -7.06 -19.93
C HIS A 129 7.12 -6.71 -20.71
N GLN A 130 6.08 -7.56 -20.71
CA GLN A 130 4.80 -7.24 -21.38
C GLN A 130 4.06 -6.05 -20.76
N LEU A 131 4.38 -5.67 -19.51
CA LEU A 131 3.79 -4.51 -18.85
C LEU A 131 4.42 -3.16 -19.27
N PHE A 132 5.60 -3.16 -19.89
CA PHE A 132 6.30 -1.94 -20.30
C PHE A 132 6.16 -1.61 -21.80
N LEU A 133 5.65 -2.54 -22.62
CA LEU A 133 5.53 -2.34 -24.08
C LEU A 133 4.21 -1.68 -24.52
N ILE A 134 3.24 -1.47 -23.61
CA ILE A 134 1.92 -0.90 -23.94
C ILE A 134 1.96 0.63 -23.86
N GLU A 135 2.83 1.32 -24.59
CA GLU A 135 2.69 2.77 -24.86
C GLU A 135 3.30 3.24 -26.21
N HIS A 136 3.52 2.35 -27.19
CA HIS A 136 4.06 2.76 -28.50
C HIS A 136 3.20 2.45 -29.75
N ASP A 137 2.01 1.87 -29.62
CA ASP A 137 1.19 1.49 -30.80
C ASP A 137 0.07 2.48 -31.19
N HIS A 138 0.11 3.73 -30.72
CA HIS A 138 -0.90 4.74 -31.08
C HIS A 138 -0.32 6.09 -31.51
N THR A 139 0.55 6.09 -32.51
CA THR A 139 0.73 7.24 -33.42
C THR A 139 1.25 6.71 -34.75
N ASP A 140 0.35 6.26 -35.62
CA ASP A 140 0.52 6.25 -37.07
C ASP A 140 -0.88 6.10 -37.69
N ALA A 141 -1.54 7.24 -37.88
CA ALA A 141 -2.68 7.47 -38.75
C ALA A 141 -2.55 8.88 -39.34
#